data_AF-A0A917TIS9-F1
#
_entry.id   AF-A0A917TIS9-F1
#
_cell.length_a   1.000
_cell.length_b   1.000
_cell.length_c   1.000
_cell.angle_alpha   90.00
_cell.angle_beta   90.00
_cell.angle_gamma   90.00
#
_symmetry.space_group_name_H-M   'P 1'
#
loop_
_entity.id
_entity.type
_entity.pdbx_description
1 polymer ?
#
loop_
_entity_poly.entity_id
_entity_poly.type
_entity_poly.pdbx_seq_one_letter_code
_entity_poly.pdbx_strand_id
1 'polypeptide(L)'
;MAGRRRRKGLPTQAQMRAVRSQVAVNTRLADAATPGQRVVAAAQHLSSAMQDADAALVERIAETAVADLLAQAQELAQHRNRTSA
;
A
#
# COMPACT_ATOMS: atom_id res chain seq x y z
N MET A 1 -22.53 -38.90 -7.78
CA MET A 1 -21.23 -38.27 -8.12
C MET A 1 -21.48 -37.01 -8.95
N ALA A 2 -21.82 -35.89 -8.33
CA ALA A 2 -22.07 -34.64 -9.05
C ALA A 2 -20.75 -33.89 -9.27
N GLY A 3 -20.25 -33.93 -10.51
CA GLY A 3 -19.04 -33.21 -10.91
C GLY A 3 -19.20 -31.71 -10.67
N ARG A 4 -18.31 -31.12 -9.85
CA ARG A 4 -18.25 -29.68 -9.64
C ARG A 4 -17.89 -28.99 -10.96
N ARG A 5 -18.91 -28.51 -11.68
CA ARG A 5 -18.74 -27.55 -12.77
C ARG A 5 -18.10 -26.28 -12.18
N ARG A 6 -16.80 -26.10 -12.40
CA ARG A 6 -16.11 -24.82 -12.17
C ARG A 6 -16.87 -23.76 -12.96
N ARG A 7 -17.62 -22.89 -12.28
CA ARG A 7 -18.32 -21.76 -12.91
C ARG A 7 -17.27 -20.81 -13.49
N LYS A 8 -16.96 -20.99 -14.79
CA LYS A 8 -16.24 -20.00 -15.61
C LYS A 8 -17.03 -18.69 -15.52
N GLY A 9 -16.46 -17.69 -14.84
CA GLY A 9 -17.04 -16.34 -14.75
C GLY A 9 -17.25 -15.81 -13.33
N LEU A 10 -17.11 -16.62 -12.28
CA LEU A 10 -17.09 -16.08 -10.91
C LEU A 10 -15.66 -15.68 -10.52
N PRO A 11 -15.47 -14.48 -9.91
CA PRO A 11 -14.16 -14.06 -9.45
C PRO A 11 -13.62 -15.04 -8.41
N THR A 12 -12.31 -15.29 -8.46
CA THR A 12 -11.66 -16.14 -7.48
C THR A 12 -11.73 -15.49 -6.10
N GLN A 13 -11.65 -16.30 -5.02
CA GLN A 13 -11.59 -15.73 -3.67
C GLN A 13 -10.38 -14.79 -3.49
N ALA A 14 -9.27 -15.08 -4.15
CA ALA A 14 -8.10 -14.21 -4.19
C ALA A 14 -8.40 -12.85 -4.84
N GLN A 15 -9.09 -12.84 -5.99
CA GLN A 15 -9.53 -11.60 -6.65
C GLN A 15 -10.49 -10.80 -5.77
N MET A 16 -11.45 -11.47 -5.12
CA MET A 16 -12.36 -10.82 -4.19
C MET A 16 -11.64 -10.22 -2.97
N ARG A 17 -10.59 -10.88 -2.45
CA ARG A 17 -9.75 -10.35 -1.38
C ARG A 17 -8.97 -9.11 -1.83
N ALA A 18 -8.35 -9.15 -3.00
CA ALA A 18 -7.63 -8.01 -3.57
C ALA A 18 -8.53 -6.79 -3.80
N VAL A 19 -9.77 -7.00 -4.29
CA VAL A 19 -10.74 -5.91 -4.43
C VAL A 19 -11.13 -5.33 -3.06
N ARG A 20 -11.39 -6.17 -2.07
CA ARG A 20 -11.72 -5.70 -0.71
C ARG A 20 -10.57 -4.96 -0.05
N SER A 21 -9.33 -5.43 -0.20
CA SER A 21 -8.16 -4.75 0.34
C SER A 21 -7.99 -3.38 -0.31
N GLN A 22 -8.15 -3.28 -1.62
CA GLN A 22 -8.09 -2.00 -2.33
C GLN A 22 -9.17 -1.01 -1.83
N VAL A 23 -10.42 -1.48 -1.69
CA VAL A 23 -11.51 -0.64 -1.18
C VAL A 23 -11.20 -0.17 0.24
N ALA A 24 -10.75 -1.07 1.13
CA ALA A 24 -10.42 -0.71 2.51
C ALA A 24 -9.31 0.34 2.60
N VAL A 25 -8.32 0.30 1.71
CA VAL A 25 -7.24 1.29 1.65
C VAL A 25 -7.76 2.63 1.17
N ASN A 26 -8.57 2.64 0.11
CA ASN A 26 -9.19 3.86 -0.39
C ASN A 26 -10.08 4.53 0.68
N THR A 27 -10.83 3.73 1.45
CA THR A 27 -11.61 4.22 2.59
C THR A 27 -10.70 4.84 3.65
N ARG A 28 -9.62 4.15 4.08
CA ARG A 28 -8.68 4.72 5.07
C ARG A 28 -8.00 5.99 4.59
N LEU A 29 -7.66 6.07 3.31
CA LEU A 29 -7.07 7.27 2.70
C LEU A 29 -8.07 8.44 2.64
N ALA A 30 -9.34 8.14 2.39
CA ALA A 30 -10.42 9.13 2.42
C ALA A 30 -10.70 9.64 3.85
N ASP A 31 -10.66 8.75 4.84
CA ASP A 31 -10.90 9.07 6.25
C ASP A 31 -9.72 9.77 6.94
N ALA A 32 -8.52 9.72 6.34
CA ALA A 32 -7.32 10.33 6.89
C ALA A 32 -7.40 11.87 6.84
N ALA A 33 -7.59 12.46 8.03
CA ALA A 33 -7.74 13.89 8.24
C ALA A 33 -6.42 14.67 8.12
N THR A 34 -5.27 14.01 8.29
CA THR A 34 -3.95 14.64 8.20
C THR A 34 -3.08 13.99 7.12
N PRO A 35 -2.12 14.73 6.52
CA PRO A 35 -1.14 14.16 5.60
C PRO A 35 -0.36 13.00 6.22
N GLY A 36 0.00 13.09 7.51
CA GLY A 36 0.69 12.02 8.22
C GLY A 36 -0.15 10.74 8.33
N GLN A 37 -1.45 10.85 8.59
CA GLN A 37 -2.35 9.69 8.60
C GLN A 37 -2.43 9.01 7.22
N ARG A 38 -2.40 9.79 6.13
CA ARG A 38 -2.38 9.24 4.76
C ARG A 38 -1.11 8.44 4.49
N VAL A 39 0.06 8.94 4.90
CA VAL A 39 1.34 8.22 4.76
C VAL A 39 1.30 6.91 5.54
N VAL A 40 0.80 6.91 6.77
CA VAL A 40 0.67 5.68 7.58
C VAL A 40 -0.26 4.67 6.91
N ALA A 41 -1.41 5.12 6.41
CA ALA A 41 -2.35 4.23 5.72
C ALA A 41 -1.74 3.59 4.45
N ALA A 42 -0.97 4.38 3.68
CA ALA A 42 -0.25 3.88 2.50
C ALA A 42 0.84 2.87 2.88
N ALA A 43 1.63 3.15 3.92
CA ALA A 43 2.69 2.25 4.39
C ALA A 43 2.13 0.91 4.92
N GLN A 44 1.01 0.95 5.66
CA GLN A 44 0.32 -0.26 6.11
C GLN A 44 -0.19 -1.11 4.95
N HIS A 45 -0.71 -0.47 3.90
CA HIS A 45 -1.15 -1.18 2.70
C HIS A 45 0.03 -1.87 2.00
N LEU A 46 1.12 -1.14 1.79
CA LEU A 46 2.33 -1.65 1.17
C LEU A 46 2.88 -2.86 1.93
N SER A 47 3.00 -2.74 3.26
CA SER A 47 3.44 -3.84 4.13
C SER A 47 2.54 -5.08 4.00
N SER A 48 1.22 -4.89 3.94
CA SER A 48 0.27 -6.01 3.77
C SER A 48 0.40 -6.65 2.39
N ALA A 49 0.59 -5.85 1.33
CA ALA A 49 0.75 -6.34 -0.04
C ALA A 49 2.05 -7.14 -0.24
N MET A 50 3.10 -6.80 0.51
CA MET A 50 4.39 -7.49 0.47
C MET A 50 4.35 -8.90 1.08
N GLN A 51 3.41 -9.19 2.00
CA GLN A 51 3.35 -10.49 2.70
C GLN A 51 3.09 -11.68 1.77
N ASP A 52 2.35 -11.44 0.68
CA ASP A 52 1.92 -12.48 -0.27
C ASP A 52 2.70 -12.42 -1.60
N ALA A 53 3.70 -11.54 -1.71
CA ALA A 53 4.43 -11.28 -2.95
C ALA A 53 5.77 -12.03 -3.02
N ASP A 54 6.32 -12.13 -4.23
CA ASP A 54 7.64 -12.70 -4.48
C ASP A 54 8.75 -11.90 -3.79
N ALA A 55 9.71 -12.58 -3.17
CA ALA A 55 10.74 -11.96 -2.33
C ALA A 55 11.62 -10.96 -3.10
N ALA A 56 12.02 -11.27 -4.34
CA ALA A 56 12.84 -10.38 -5.14
C ALA A 56 12.06 -9.12 -5.59
N LEU A 57 10.76 -9.27 -5.84
CA LEU A 57 9.87 -8.14 -6.08
C LEU A 57 9.71 -7.26 -4.83
N VAL A 58 9.52 -7.89 -3.65
CA VAL A 58 9.37 -7.20 -2.37
C VAL A 58 10.59 -6.37 -2.04
N GLU A 59 11.79 -6.94 -2.17
CA GLU A 59 13.06 -6.27 -1.88
C GLU A 59 13.22 -5.00 -2.73
N ARG A 60 13.07 -5.12 -4.06
CA ARG A 60 13.16 -3.98 -4.98
C ARG A 60 12.13 -2.88 -4.66
N ILE A 61 10.88 -3.26 -4.36
CA ILE A 61 9.84 -2.29 -4.02
C ILE A 61 10.15 -1.62 -2.68
N ALA A 62 10.61 -2.37 -1.68
CA ALA A 62 10.95 -1.85 -0.36
C ALA A 62 12.11 -0.85 -0.44
N GLU A 63 13.17 -1.18 -1.18
CA GLU A 63 14.30 -0.27 -1.40
C GLU A 63 13.86 1.06 -2.02
N THR A 64 13.05 0.98 -3.09
CA THR A 64 12.53 2.17 -3.78
C THR A 64 11.67 3.02 -2.85
N ALA A 65 10.73 2.39 -2.14
CA ALA A 65 9.82 3.09 -1.23
C ALA A 65 10.57 3.74 -0.05
N VAL A 66 11.57 3.08 0.51
CA VAL A 66 12.40 3.65 1.59
C VAL A 66 13.23 4.82 1.08
N ALA A 67 13.85 4.70 -0.10
CA ALA A 67 14.62 5.80 -0.69
C ALA A 67 13.76 7.05 -0.92
N ASP A 68 12.56 6.87 -1.50
CA ASP A 68 11.63 7.97 -1.77
C ASP A 68 11.16 8.66 -0.48
N LEU A 69 10.80 7.88 0.56
CA LEU A 69 10.38 8.42 1.85
C LEU A 69 11.50 9.21 2.54
N LEU A 70 12.74 8.72 2.48
CA LEU A 70 13.89 9.42 3.04
C LEU A 70 14.18 10.72 2.30
N ALA A 71 14.11 10.72 0.96
CA ALA A 71 14.30 11.92 0.15
C ALA A 71 13.25 13.00 0.49
N GLN A 72 11.97 12.62 0.58
CA GLN A 72 10.89 13.54 0.96
C GLN A 72 11.05 14.06 2.40
N ALA A 73 11.48 13.21 3.33
CA ALA A 73 11.75 13.63 4.71
C ALA A 73 12.89 14.65 4.79
N GLN A 74 13.94 14.48 3.99
CA GLN A 74 15.04 15.44 3.90
C GLN A 74 14.57 16.78 3.31
N GLU A 75 13.74 16.77 2.27
CA GLU A 75 13.16 17.99 1.69
C GLU A 75 12.34 18.78 2.74
N LEU A 76 11.48 18.08 3.49
CA LEU A 76 10.70 18.68 4.58
C LEU A 76 11.61 19.26 5.67
N ALA A 77 12.68 18.57 6.03
CA ALA A 77 13.65 19.04 7.03
C ALA A 77 14.38 20.31 6.54
N GLN A 78 14.79 20.35 5.27
CA GLN A 78 15.41 21.53 4.67
C GLN A 78 14.45 22.72 4.64
N HIS A 79 13.19 22.49 4.26
CA HIS A 79 12.17 23.55 4.27
C HIS A 79 11.96 24.12 5.68
N ARG A 80 11.85 23.25 6.69
CA ARG A 80 11.73 23.67 8.10
C ARG A 80 12.91 24.56 8.53
N ASN A 81 14.13 24.17 8.19
CA ASN A 81 15.32 24.95 8.55
C ASN A 81 15.34 26.33 7.88
N ARG A 82 14.83 26.46 6.64
CA ARG A 82 14.69 27.76 5.96
C ARG A 82 13.64 28.66 6.58
N THR A 83 12.56 28.09 7.11
CA THR A 83 11.49 28.87 7.76
C THR A 83 11.81 29.30 9.18
N SER A 84 12.79 28.66 9.82
CA SER A 84 13.20 28.95 11.21
C SER A 84 14.40 29.89 11.33
N ALA A 85 15.03 30.26 10.21
CA ALA A 85 16.16 31.18 10.14
C ALA A 85 15.70 32.56 9.65
#